data_AF-A0A9E3K7C4-F1
#
_entry.id   AF-A0A9E3K7C4-F1
#
_cell.length_a   1.000
_cell.length_b   1.000
_cell.length_c   1.000
_cell.angle_alpha   90.00
_cell.angle_beta   90.00
_cell.angle_gamma   90.00
#
_symmetry.space_group_name_H-M   'P 1'
#
loop_
_entity.id
_entity.type
_entity.pdbx_description
1 polymer ?
#
loop_
_entity_poly.entity_id
_entity_poly.type
_entity_poly.pdbx_seq_one_letter_code
_entity_poly.pdbx_strand_id
1 'polypeptide(L)'
;FVLGASPNDTRQRCTFTPDVAGKAQNRLQNGIQIFPGSVPIYRGNTLVGGLGVSGDGIDQDDMISFLGLYNGAMRVGSIAHAPAAIRADQIVVPVGPQGTRLRFVNCPFAPFLDTSEQVVCDGK
;
A
#
# COMPACT_ATOMS: atom_id res chain seq x y z
N PHE A 1 -17.87 11.21 24.65
CA PHE A 1 -16.74 11.51 23.75
C PHE A 1 -16.93 12.93 23.23
N VAL A 2 -16.32 13.91 23.91
CA VAL A 2 -16.27 15.29 23.42
C VAL A 2 -14.81 15.54 23.06
N LEU A 3 -14.53 15.62 21.75
CA LEU A 3 -13.19 15.93 21.27
C LEU A 3 -12.72 17.25 21.91
N GLY A 4 -11.61 17.21 22.67
CA GLY A 4 -10.93 18.39 23.21
C GLY A 4 -11.23 18.77 24.67
N ALA A 5 -12.06 18.01 25.40
CA ALA A 5 -12.38 18.36 26.80
C ALA A 5 -11.27 18.03 27.81
N SER A 6 -10.39 17.09 27.50
CA SER A 6 -9.20 16.80 28.30
C SER A 6 -8.08 16.27 27.40
N PRO A 7 -6.84 16.80 27.51
CA PRO A 7 -5.69 16.29 26.78
C PRO A 7 -5.30 14.85 27.16
N ASN A 8 -5.95 14.27 28.18
CA ASN A 8 -5.73 12.91 28.68
C ASN A 8 -6.94 11.97 28.53
N ASP A 9 -8.08 12.43 27.98
CA ASP A 9 -9.30 11.60 27.84
C ASP A 9 -9.11 10.42 26.86
N THR A 10 -8.39 10.69 25.78
CA THR A 10 -7.88 9.65 24.88
C THR A 10 -6.40 9.86 24.66
N ARG A 11 -5.62 8.77 24.69
CA ARG A 11 -4.22 8.84 24.26
C ARG A 11 -4.19 9.41 22.85
N GLN A 12 -3.30 10.35 22.57
CA GLN A 12 -3.10 10.95 21.24
C GLN A 12 -2.42 9.98 20.25
N ARG A 13 -2.88 8.73 20.24
CA ARG A 13 -2.45 7.64 19.35
C ARG A 13 -3.58 6.62 19.24
N CYS A 14 -3.75 6.05 18.06
CA CYS A 14 -4.84 5.10 17.76
C CYS A 14 -4.47 3.64 18.06
N THR A 15 -3.20 3.35 18.39
CA THR A 15 -2.76 1.98 18.68
C THR A 15 -2.05 1.81 20.02
N PHE A 16 -2.13 0.58 20.52
CA PHE A 16 -1.57 0.16 21.81
C PHE A 16 -0.31 -0.70 21.67
N THR A 17 0.39 -0.61 20.53
CA THR A 17 1.67 -1.31 20.35
C THR A 17 2.77 -0.69 21.22
N PRO A 18 3.78 -1.47 21.65
CA PRO A 18 4.88 -0.95 22.46
C PRO A 18 5.64 0.18 21.78
N ASP A 19 6.11 1.13 22.59
CA ASP A 19 7.00 2.18 22.11
C ASP A 19 8.33 1.60 21.61
N VAL A 20 8.89 2.22 20.58
CA VAL A 20 10.22 1.88 20.09
C VAL A 20 11.24 2.34 21.13
N ALA A 21 12.19 1.49 21.50
CA ALA A 21 13.22 1.84 22.46
C ALA A 21 13.91 3.17 22.10
N GLY A 22 13.98 4.10 23.06
CA GLY A 22 14.54 5.43 22.85
C GLY A 22 13.64 6.42 22.09
N LYS A 23 12.40 6.06 21.77
CA LYS A 23 11.40 6.97 21.17
C LYS A 23 10.12 6.98 22.01
N ALA A 24 9.48 8.13 22.14
CA ALA A 24 8.15 8.24 22.78
C ALA A 24 6.99 7.81 21.85
N GLN A 25 7.28 6.98 20.83
CA GLN A 25 6.34 6.55 19.80
C GLN A 25 6.50 5.05 19.48
N ASN A 26 5.36 4.40 19.30
CA ASN A 26 5.23 3.08 18.72
C ASN A 26 5.27 3.12 17.18
N ARG A 27 5.38 1.96 16.55
CA ARG A 27 5.55 1.85 15.09
C ARG A 27 4.28 2.10 14.27
N LEU A 28 3.10 2.16 14.91
CA LEU A 28 1.81 2.24 14.24
C LEU A 28 0.94 3.34 14.88
N GLN A 29 1.46 4.56 15.01
CA GLN A 29 0.80 5.64 15.77
C GLN A 29 -0.71 5.77 15.48
N ASN A 30 -1.06 5.82 14.19
CA ASN A 30 -2.43 6.03 13.72
C ASN A 30 -3.07 4.77 13.13
N GLY A 31 -2.50 3.58 13.40
CA GLY A 31 -3.03 2.31 12.90
C GLY A 31 -2.45 1.87 11.57
N ILE A 32 -3.17 0.92 10.95
CA ILE A 32 -2.88 0.34 9.64
C ILE A 32 -4.21 0.19 8.89
N GLN A 33 -4.19 0.49 7.59
CA GLN A 33 -5.30 0.19 6.68
C GLN A 33 -4.97 -1.12 5.96
N ILE A 34 -5.92 -2.04 5.90
CA ILE A 34 -5.74 -3.37 5.29
C ILE A 34 -6.55 -3.55 4.00
N PHE A 35 -7.11 -2.46 3.47
CA PHE A 35 -7.79 -2.46 2.19
C PHE A 35 -6.77 -2.16 1.07
N PRO A 36 -6.98 -2.70 -0.14
CA PRO A 36 -6.17 -2.36 -1.31
C PRO A 36 -6.18 -0.86 -1.62
N GLY A 37 -5.18 -0.38 -2.37
CA GLY A 37 -5.06 1.05 -2.68
C GLY A 37 -3.78 1.72 -2.22
N SER A 38 -2.73 0.97 -1.89
CA SER A 38 -1.45 1.59 -1.55
C SER A 38 -0.25 0.81 -2.07
N VAL A 39 0.77 1.55 -2.50
CA VAL A 39 2.02 0.99 -3.00
C VAL A 39 3.24 1.67 -2.35
N PRO A 40 4.29 0.91 -2.03
CA PRO A 40 5.52 1.48 -1.50
C PRO A 40 6.35 2.13 -2.62
N ILE A 41 6.96 3.27 -2.33
CA ILE A 41 7.83 4.01 -3.26
C ILE A 41 9.28 3.69 -2.94
N TYR A 42 10.04 3.26 -3.95
CA TYR A 42 11.43 2.90 -3.82
C TYR A 42 12.34 3.79 -4.65
N ARG A 43 13.58 3.97 -4.17
CA ARG A 43 14.72 4.47 -4.95
C ARG A 43 15.81 3.39 -4.92
N GLY A 44 15.99 2.70 -6.04
CA GLY A 44 16.76 1.45 -6.05
C GLY A 44 16.12 0.43 -5.09
N ASN A 45 16.90 -0.06 -4.12
CA ASN A 45 16.42 -1.01 -3.11
C ASN A 45 15.98 -0.33 -1.80
N THR A 46 15.94 1.00 -1.74
CA THR A 46 15.61 1.76 -0.54
C THR A 46 14.15 2.19 -0.58
N LEU A 47 13.36 1.81 0.42
CA LEU A 47 12.02 2.36 0.66
C LEU A 47 12.14 3.83 1.03
N VAL A 48 11.51 4.71 0.26
CA VAL A 48 11.57 6.17 0.46
C VAL A 48 10.21 6.80 0.74
N GLY A 49 9.13 6.03 0.68
CA GLY A 49 7.78 6.52 0.99
C GLY A 49 6.70 5.54 0.58
N GLY A 50 5.47 6.03 0.49
CA GLY A 50 4.31 5.30 0.01
C GLY A 50 3.31 6.23 -0.64
N LEU A 51 2.51 5.68 -1.54
CA LEU A 51 1.35 6.33 -2.15
C LEU A 51 0.10 5.55 -1.74
N GLY A 52 -0.94 6.25 -1.31
CA GLY A 52 -2.24 5.66 -0.97
C GLY A 52 -3.36 6.41 -1.67
N VAL A 53 -4.33 5.65 -2.17
CA VAL A 53 -5.55 6.13 -2.82
C VAL A 53 -6.73 5.52 -2.08
N SER A 54 -7.80 6.31 -1.93
CA SER A 54 -9.01 5.88 -1.25
C SER A 54 -10.20 6.63 -1.82
N GLY A 55 -11.28 5.90 -2.12
CA GLY A 55 -12.57 6.51 -2.43
C GLY A 55 -13.40 5.74 -3.44
N ASP A 56 -12.77 4.93 -4.29
CA ASP A 56 -13.46 4.07 -5.27
C ASP A 56 -13.63 2.64 -4.70
N GLY A 57 -13.99 1.68 -5.54
CA GLY A 57 -13.91 0.26 -5.21
C GLY A 57 -12.46 -0.18 -5.00
N ILE A 58 -12.27 -1.25 -4.21
CA ILE A 58 -10.93 -1.71 -3.80
C ILE A 58 -10.02 -2.08 -4.99
N ASP A 59 -10.59 -2.61 -6.08
CA ASP A 59 -9.82 -2.98 -7.26
C ASP A 59 -9.35 -1.73 -8.02
N GLN A 60 -10.21 -0.71 -8.08
CA GLN A 60 -9.88 0.59 -8.66
C GLN A 60 -8.81 1.30 -7.82
N ASP A 61 -8.99 1.38 -6.50
CA ASP A 61 -8.02 2.03 -5.62
C ASP A 61 -6.63 1.39 -5.77
N ASP A 62 -6.54 0.06 -5.82
CA ASP A 62 -5.27 -0.66 -5.97
C ASP A 62 -4.61 -0.36 -7.32
N MET A 63 -5.37 -0.47 -8.41
CA MET A 63 -4.90 -0.12 -9.75
C MET A 63 -4.46 1.35 -9.85
N ILE A 64 -5.24 2.29 -9.33
CA ILE A 64 -4.94 3.73 -9.40
C ILE A 64 -3.66 4.04 -8.62
N SER A 65 -3.50 3.48 -7.42
CA SER A 65 -2.27 3.67 -6.64
C SER A 65 -1.05 3.09 -7.37
N PHE A 66 -1.19 1.91 -7.96
CA PHE A 66 -0.12 1.24 -8.70
C PHE A 66 0.27 2.02 -9.97
N LEU A 67 -0.69 2.30 -10.86
CA LEU A 67 -0.44 3.05 -12.10
C LEU A 67 -0.01 4.49 -11.83
N GLY A 68 -0.50 5.10 -10.74
CA GLY A 68 -0.08 6.44 -10.31
C GLY A 68 1.42 6.48 -9.99
N LEU A 69 1.92 5.51 -9.23
CA LEU A 69 3.36 5.40 -8.96
C LEU A 69 4.14 5.08 -10.24
N TYR A 70 3.71 4.11 -11.05
CA TYR A 70 4.41 3.78 -12.30
C TYR A 70 4.53 4.99 -13.25
N ASN A 71 3.42 5.67 -13.53
CA ASN A 71 3.39 6.81 -14.44
C ASN A 71 4.16 8.01 -13.87
N GLY A 72 4.09 8.24 -12.56
CA GLY A 72 4.89 9.26 -11.87
C GLY A 72 6.38 8.95 -11.93
N ALA A 73 6.76 7.69 -11.70
CA ALA A 73 8.14 7.20 -11.78
C ALA A 73 8.74 7.42 -13.18
N MET A 74 7.99 7.15 -14.24
CA MET A 74 8.42 7.41 -15.62
C MET A 74 8.70 8.89 -15.91
N ARG A 75 8.05 9.81 -15.20
CA ARG A 75 8.28 11.27 -15.34
C ARG A 75 9.45 11.75 -14.48
N VAL A 76 9.60 11.19 -13.28
CA VAL A 76 10.58 11.65 -12.28
C VAL A 76 11.95 10.96 -12.45
N GLY A 77 11.98 9.73 -12.96
CA GLY A 77 13.19 8.97 -13.26
C GLY A 77 14.03 8.50 -12.07
N SER A 78 13.64 8.83 -10.83
CA SER A 78 14.44 8.55 -9.62
C SER A 78 13.69 7.74 -8.55
N ILE A 79 12.47 7.30 -8.85
CA ILE A 79 11.65 6.44 -8.01
C ILE A 79 11.04 5.32 -8.85
N ALA A 80 10.61 4.23 -8.19
CA ALA A 80 9.94 3.09 -8.82
C ALA A 80 9.07 2.35 -7.79
N HIS A 81 8.37 1.31 -8.24
CA HIS A 81 7.82 0.28 -7.37
C HIS A 81 8.92 -0.49 -6.63
N ALA A 82 8.52 -1.28 -5.63
CA ALA A 82 9.40 -2.27 -5.03
C ALA A 82 10.06 -3.17 -6.10
N PRO A 83 11.38 -3.44 -6.00
CA PRO A 83 12.04 -4.43 -6.86
C PRO A 83 11.32 -5.78 -6.81
N ALA A 84 11.16 -6.44 -7.97
CA ALA A 84 10.39 -7.67 -8.10
C ALA A 84 10.80 -8.76 -7.09
N ALA A 85 12.09 -8.87 -6.79
CA ALA A 85 12.64 -9.85 -5.84
C ALA A 85 12.17 -9.67 -4.39
N ILE A 86 11.59 -8.52 -4.03
CA ILE A 86 11.11 -8.22 -2.67
C ILE A 86 9.61 -7.89 -2.63
N ARG A 87 8.89 -8.09 -3.73
CA ARG A 87 7.44 -7.88 -3.81
C ARG A 87 6.69 -9.01 -3.08
N ALA A 88 5.46 -8.74 -2.66
CA ALA A 88 4.63 -9.67 -1.90
C ALA A 88 4.30 -10.97 -2.67
N ASP A 89 4.26 -10.90 -4.01
CA ASP A 89 4.04 -12.04 -4.90
C ASP A 89 5.18 -13.08 -4.91
N GLN A 90 6.30 -12.78 -4.26
CA GLN A 90 7.35 -13.75 -3.92
C GLN A 90 7.00 -14.62 -2.70
N ILE A 91 5.97 -14.24 -1.93
CA ILE A 91 5.57 -14.93 -0.71
C ILE A 91 4.51 -15.99 -1.04
N VAL A 92 4.84 -17.24 -0.74
CA VAL A 92 3.90 -18.37 -0.80
C VAL A 92 3.37 -18.65 0.61
N VAL A 93 2.06 -18.54 0.79
CA VAL A 93 1.36 -18.91 2.02
C VAL A 93 0.90 -20.37 1.91
N PRO A 94 1.18 -21.22 2.92
CA PRO A 94 0.73 -22.60 2.91
C PRO A 94 -0.79 -22.66 3.19
N VAL A 95 -1.56 -22.77 2.12
CA VAL A 95 -3.02 -22.98 2.15
C VAL A 95 -3.31 -24.24 1.35
N GLY A 96 -3.73 -25.31 2.03
CA GLY A 96 -3.90 -26.62 1.41
C GLY A 96 -2.61 -27.21 0.82
N PRO A 97 -2.72 -28.23 -0.05
CA PRO A 97 -1.55 -28.95 -0.58
C PRO A 97 -0.70 -28.12 -1.56
N GLN A 98 -1.29 -27.15 -2.27
CA GLN A 98 -0.59 -26.38 -3.31
C GLN A 98 -0.02 -25.04 -2.83
N GLY A 99 -0.49 -24.50 -1.71
CA GLY A 99 -0.16 -23.13 -1.30
C GLY A 99 -0.81 -22.07 -2.19
N THR A 100 -0.68 -20.79 -1.79
CA THR A 100 -1.10 -19.65 -2.63
C THR A 100 -0.05 -18.55 -2.57
N ARG A 101 0.15 -17.83 -3.67
CA ARG A 101 1.00 -16.62 -3.66
C ARG A 101 0.16 -15.42 -3.25
N LEU A 102 0.75 -14.51 -2.49
CA LEU A 102 0.14 -13.20 -2.26
C LEU A 102 0.11 -12.41 -3.57
N ARG A 103 -0.79 -11.44 -3.68
CA ARG A 103 -0.81 -10.50 -4.80
C ARG A 103 0.06 -9.30 -4.45
N PHE A 104 0.77 -8.75 -5.43
CA PHE A 104 1.41 -7.45 -5.29
C PHE A 104 0.48 -6.30 -5.71
N VAL A 105 -0.34 -6.52 -6.73
CA VAL A 105 -1.37 -5.60 -7.21
C VAL A 105 -2.57 -6.40 -7.70
N ASN A 106 -3.77 -5.88 -7.48
CA ASN A 106 -5.01 -6.37 -8.05
C ASN A 106 -5.52 -5.38 -9.11
N CYS A 107 -5.35 -5.72 -10.38
CA CYS A 107 -5.81 -4.89 -11.49
C CYS A 107 -7.19 -5.40 -11.96
N PRO A 108 -8.23 -4.55 -12.02
CA PRO A 108 -9.58 -4.96 -12.39
C PRO A 108 -9.70 -5.36 -13.86
N PHE A 109 -10.71 -6.16 -14.16
CA PHE A 109 -11.19 -6.37 -15.54
C PHE A 109 -11.91 -5.11 -16.03
N ALA A 110 -11.78 -4.79 -17.32
CA ALA A 110 -12.28 -3.53 -17.89
C ALA A 110 -11.86 -2.29 -17.07
N PRO A 111 -10.53 -2.07 -16.91
CA PRO A 111 -9.97 -1.07 -16.00
C PRO A 111 -10.34 0.38 -16.34
N PHE A 112 -10.69 0.67 -17.58
CA PHE A 112 -11.02 2.01 -18.04
C PHE A 112 -12.38 2.04 -18.73
N LEU A 113 -13.06 3.19 -18.62
CA LEU A 113 -14.28 3.47 -19.36
C LEU A 113 -13.95 3.69 -20.84
N ASP A 114 -14.88 3.29 -21.71
CA ASP A 114 -14.82 3.54 -23.16
C ASP A 114 -13.56 3.01 -23.86
N THR A 115 -12.88 2.01 -23.28
CA THR A 115 -11.75 1.31 -23.91
C THR A 115 -11.91 -0.21 -23.82
N SER A 116 -11.20 -0.92 -24.69
CA SER A 116 -11.05 -2.38 -24.63
C SER A 116 -9.74 -2.82 -23.97
N GLU A 117 -8.99 -1.89 -23.37
CA GLU A 117 -7.69 -2.19 -22.77
C GLU A 117 -7.85 -3.15 -21.59
N GLN A 118 -6.94 -4.12 -21.45
CA GLN A 118 -6.94 -5.10 -20.38
C GLN A 118 -5.51 -5.29 -19.86
N VAL A 119 -5.38 -5.93 -18.70
CA VAL A 119 -4.09 -6.31 -18.11
C VAL A 119 -3.14 -5.11 -17.92
N VAL A 120 -3.70 -3.94 -17.59
CA VAL A 120 -2.99 -2.66 -17.59
C VAL A 120 -1.87 -2.54 -16.56
N CYS A 121 -1.80 -3.44 -15.57
CA CYS A 121 -0.73 -3.50 -14.59
C CYS A 121 0.44 -4.41 -15.01
N ASP A 122 0.32 -5.20 -16.08
CA ASP A 122 1.34 -6.20 -16.43
C ASP A 122 2.64 -5.54 -16.92
N GLY A 123 3.76 -6.11 -16.52
CA GLY A 123 5.10 -5.59 -16.83
C GLY A 123 5.49 -4.27 -16.16
N LYS A 124 4.73 -3.79 -15.16
CA LYS A 124 4.94 -2.50 -14.47
C LYS A 124 5.51 -2.62 -13.04
#